data_AF-A0A259LS04-F1
#
_entry.id   AF-A0A259LS04-F1
#
_cell.length_a   1.000
_cell.length_b   1.000
_cell.length_c   1.000
_cell.angle_alpha   90.00
_cell.angle_beta   90.00
_cell.angle_gamma   90.00
#
_symmetry.space_group_name_H-M   'P 1'
#
loop_
_entity.id
_entity.type
_entity.pdbx_description
1 polymer ?
#
loop_
_entity_poly.entity_id
_entity_poly.type
_entity_poly.pdbx_seq_one_letter_code
_entity_poly.pdbx_strand_id
1 'polypeptide(L)' 'MICMPIDDSQMLCWLRSQLKVLSAWREELVCRNETDLEAVSRLEQHHQWLHAELERLDPGMRHHG' A
#
# COMPACT_ATOMS: atom_id res chain seq x y z
N MET A 1 -0.58 3.76 29.39
CA MET A 1 -0.78 3.30 27.99
C MET A 1 0.60 3.18 27.39
N ILE A 2 1.11 1.96 27.19
CA ILE A 2 2.45 1.77 26.62
C ILE A 2 2.32 1.97 25.12
N CYS A 3 2.60 3.19 24.66
CA CYS A 3 2.89 3.44 23.26
C CYS A 3 4.26 2.81 23.00
N MET A 4 4.30 1.56 22.53
CA MET A 4 5.56 1.02 22.04
C MET A 4 6.00 1.91 20.88
N PRO A 5 7.22 2.47 20.90
CA PRO A 5 7.76 3.11 19.72
C PRO A 5 7.85 2.03 18.66
N ILE A 6 6.92 2.06 17.70
CA ILE A 6 7.09 1.27 16.49
C ILE A 6 8.36 1.84 15.87
N ASP A 7 9.35 0.98 15.72
CA ASP A 7 10.56 1.32 14.99
C ASP A 7 10.15 1.76 13.58
N ASP A 8 10.41 3.03 13.24
CA ASP A 8 9.95 3.64 11.99
C ASP A 8 10.37 2.81 10.76
N SER A 9 11.51 2.12 10.83
CA SER A 9 11.98 1.26 9.75
C SER A 9 11.16 -0.03 9.60
N GLN A 10 10.71 -0.64 10.70
CA GLN A 10 9.82 -1.79 10.67
C GLN A 10 8.43 -1.39 10.16
N MET A 11 7.93 -0.21 10.56
CA MET A 11 6.67 0.33 10.04
C MET A 11 6.74 0.54 8.52
N LEU A 12 7.80 1.18 8.03
CA LEU A 12 8.00 1.42 6.61
C LEU A 12 8.14 0.11 5.82
N CYS A 13 8.85 -0.89 6.36
CA CYS A 13 8.96 -2.21 5.75
C CYS A 13 7.60 -2.91 5.65
N TRP A 14 6.79 -2.82 6.71
CA TRP A 14 5.43 -3.37 6.73
C TRP A 14 4.53 -2.65 5.72
N LEU A 15 4.52 -1.32 5.68
CA LEU A 15 3.74 -0.52 4.72
C LEU A 15 4.12 -0.83 3.26
N ARG A 16 5.42 -0.94 2.96
CA ARG A 16 5.90 -1.36 1.62
C ARG A 16 5.41 -2.76 1.25
N SER A 17 5.34 -3.67 2.22
CA SER A 17 4.80 -5.02 2.01
C SER A 17 3.31 -5.00 1.74
N GLN A 18 2.54 -4.15 2.44
CA GLN A 18 1.12 -3.95 2.18
C GLN A 18 0.87 -3.45 0.74
N LEU A 19 1.70 -2.56 0.22
CA LEU A 19 1.57 -2.06 -1.15
C LEU A 19 1.69 -3.17 -2.21
N LYS A 20 2.60 -4.14 -1.99
CA LYS A 20 2.74 -5.33 -2.86
C LYS A 20 1.52 -6.23 -2.79
N VAL A 21 0.96 -6.45 -1.59
CA VAL A 21 -0.25 -7.25 -1.41
C VAL A 21 -1.43 -6.62 -2.14
N LEU A 22 -1.61 -5.29 -2.04
CA LEU A 22 -2.66 -4.58 -2.76
C LEU A 22 -2.48 -4.68 -4.28
N SER A 23 -1.24 -4.60 -4.77
CA SER A 23 -0.97 -4.79 -6.21
C SER A 23 -1.37 -6.19 -6.68
N ALA A 24 -0.98 -7.23 -5.94
CA ALA A 24 -1.34 -8.61 -6.25
C ALA A 24 -2.87 -8.84 -6.18
N TRP A 25 -3.55 -8.26 -5.20
CA TRP A 25 -5.01 -8.32 -5.11
C TRP A 25 -5.70 -7.65 -6.30
N ARG A 26 -5.12 -6.58 -6.85
CA ARG A 26 -5.64 -5.93 -8.07
C ARG A 26 -5.56 -6.89 -9.25
N GLU A 27 -4.42 -7.55 -9.43
CA GLU A 27 -4.21 -8.53 -10.51
C GLU A 27 -5.18 -9.72 -10.39
N GLU A 28 -5.37 -10.24 -9.17
CA GLU A 28 -6.32 -11.31 -8.90
C GLU A 28 -7.78 -10.92 -9.16
N LEU A 29 -8.17 -9.67 -8.85
CA LEU A 29 -9.51 -9.16 -9.11
C LEU A 29 -9.78 -9.00 -10.61
N VAL A 30 -8.79 -8.54 -11.39
CA VAL A 30 -8.91 -8.42 -12.85
C VAL A 30 -9.04 -9.79 -13.52
N CYS A 31 -8.42 -10.83 -12.98
CA CYS A 31 -8.55 -12.21 -13.48
C CYS A 31 -9.93 -12.84 -13.20
N ARG A 32 -10.74 -12.28 -12.28
CA ARG A 32 -12.07 -12.81 -11.96
C ARG A 32 -13.12 -12.22 -12.90
N ASN A 33 -13.84 -13.11 -13.59
CA ASN A 33 -14.85 -12.78 -14.61
C ASN A 33 -16.08 -12.02 -14.06
N GLU A 34 -16.25 -11.99 -12.73
CA GLU A 34 -17.19 -11.13 -12.00
C GLU A 34 -16.39 -10.09 -11.23
N THR A 35 -15.85 -9.11 -11.95
CA THR A 35 -15.09 -8.03 -11.32
C THR A 35 -16.05 -7.05 -10.67
N ASP A 36 -16.11 -7.06 -9.34
CA ASP A 36 -16.77 -6.00 -8.57
C ASP A 36 -15.98 -4.69 -8.75
N LEU A 37 -16.49 -3.81 -9.62
CA LEU A 37 -15.87 -2.53 -9.97
C LEU A 37 -15.74 -1.59 -8.77
N GLU A 38 -16.63 -1.69 -7.78
CA GLU A 38 -16.53 -0.91 -6.55
C GLU A 38 -15.37 -1.41 -5.68
N ALA A 39 -15.20 -2.74 -5.59
CA ALA A 39 -14.08 -3.35 -4.88
C ALA A 39 -12.73 -2.98 -5.53
N VAL A 40 -12.65 -2.98 -6.87
CA VAL A 40 -11.44 -2.55 -7.60
C VAL A 40 -11.15 -1.07 -7.34
N SER A 41 -12.14 -0.19 -7.48
CA SER A 41 -11.96 1.26 -7.27
C SER A 41 -11.49 1.57 -5.85
N ARG A 42 -12.04 0.86 -4.84
CA ARG A 42 -11.64 1.03 -3.44
C ARG A 42 -10.22 0.56 -3.19
N LEU A 43 -9.82 -0.56 -3.82
CA LEU A 43 -8.46 -1.09 -3.73
C LEU A 43 -7.45 -0.12 -4.39
N GLU A 44 -7.79 0.45 -5.54
CA GLU A 44 -6.95 1.44 -6.21
C GLU A 44 -6.79 2.73 -5.40
N GLN A 45 -7.87 3.26 -4.83
CA GLN A 45 -7.79 4.40 -3.91
C GLN A 45 -6.90 4.11 -2.71
N HIS A 46 -7.02 2.91 -2.13
CA HIS A 46 -6.20 2.53 -0.99
C HIS A 46 -4.72 2.39 -1.36
N HIS A 47 -4.44 1.81 -2.53
CA HIS A 47 -3.08 1.72 -3.08
C HIS A 47 -2.47 3.10 -3.31
N GLN A 48 -3.20 4.03 -3.94
CA GLN A 48 -2.71 5.39 -4.19
C GLN A 48 -2.45 6.16 -2.89
N TRP A 49 -3.35 6.05 -1.92
CA TRP A 49 -3.16 6.68 -0.61
C TRP A 49 -1.90 6.14 0.08
N LEU A 50 -1.73 4.81 0.12
CA LEU A 50 -0.58 4.18 0.76
C LEU A 50 0.74 4.53 0.05
N HIS A 51 0.72 4.64 -1.28
CA HIS A 51 1.89 5.07 -2.05
C HIS A 51 2.31 6.50 -1.68
N ALA A 52 1.36 7.44 -1.70
CA ALA A 52 1.63 8.84 -1.36
C ALA A 52 2.11 8.99 0.09
N GLU A 53 1.56 8.19 1.01
CA GLU A 53 1.97 8.19 2.41
C GLU A 53 3.39 7.61 2.57
N LEU A 54 3.74 6.56 1.83
CA LEU A 54 5.11 6.04 1.80
C LEU A 54 6.10 7.05 1.19
N GLU A 55 5.75 7.77 0.13
CA GLU A 55 6.60 8.84 -0.42
C GLU A 55 6.80 10.02 0.55
N ARG A 56 5.85 10.22 1.47
CA ARG A 56 5.93 11.23 2.52
C ARG A 56 6.80 10.77 3.69
N LEU A 57 6.68 9.51 4.08
CA LEU A 57 7.38 8.92 5.23
C LEU A 57 8.79 8.42 4.89
N ASP A 58 9.04 8.02 3.64
CA ASP A 58 10.31 7.49 3.17
C ASP A 58 10.98 8.44 2.15
N PRO A 59 11.93 9.28 2.58
CA PRO A 59 12.66 10.16 1.66
C PRO A 59 13.54 9.41 0.66
N GLY A 60 13.85 8.13 0.90
CA GLY A 60 14.57 7.27 -0.05
C GLY A 60 13.76 6.92 -1.29
N MET A 61 12.43 6.89 -1.17
CA MET A 61 11.50 6.65 -2.29
C MET A 61 11.40 7.87 -3.22
N ARG A 62 11.61 9.09 -2.69
CA ARG A 62 11.64 10.34 -3.48
C ARG A 62 12.89 10.53 -4.35
N HIS A 63 14.01 9.89 -4.00
CA HIS A 63 15.28 10.03 -4.72
C HIS A 63 15.49 8.99 -5.84
N HIS A 64 14.55 8.07 -6.06
CA HIS A 64 14.57 7.11 -7.16
C HIS A 64 13.46 7.42 -8.18
N GLY A 65 13.39 8.69 -8.59
CA GLY A 65 12.52 9.19 -9.67
C GLY A 65 13.35 9.77 -10.80
#